data_AF-A0A7Y3WZP5-F1
#
_entry.id   AF-A0A7Y3WZP5-F1
#
_cell.length_a   1.000
_cell.length_b   1.000
_cell.length_c   1.000
_cell.angle_alpha   90.00
_cell.angle_beta   90.00
_cell.angle_gamma   90.00
#
_symmetry.space_group_name_H-M   'P 1'
#
loop_
_entity.id
_entity.type
_entity.pdbx_description
1 polymer ?
#
loop_
_entity_poly.entity_id
_entity_poly.type
_entity_poly.pdbx_seq_one_letter_code
_entity_poly.pdbx_strand_id
1 'polypeptide(L)' 'MLKPTHPGHYPDRDIDCRNAVANEVKGLIASAVNAGWDEVETARAIKIVAAMLLEGFDNTRNE' A
#
# COMPACT_ATOMS: atom_id res chain seq x y z
N MET A 1 10.95 -7.74 1.71
CA MET A 1 10.57 -6.33 1.46
C MET A 1 11.80 -5.53 1.08
N LEU A 2 11.69 -4.74 0.01
CA LEU A 2 12.68 -3.70 -0.29
C LEU A 2 12.68 -2.71 0.88
N LYS A 3 13.86 -2.35 1.37
CA LYS A 3 14.05 -1.34 2.42
C LYS A 3 14.49 -0.01 1.77
N PRO A 4 14.30 1.14 2.43
CA PRO A 4 14.87 2.40 1.94
C PRO A 4 16.35 2.24 1.61
N THR A 5 16.77 2.73 0.44
CA THR A 5 18.15 2.57 -0.05
C THR A 5 19.11 3.52 0.67
N HIS A 6 18.59 4.66 1.16
CA HIS A 6 19.35 5.68 1.90
C HIS A 6 18.54 6.22 3.10
N PRO A 7 19.20 6.62 4.20
CA PRO A 7 18.55 7.40 5.26
C PRO A 7 18.14 8.80 4.76
N GLY A 8 17.12 9.39 5.40
CA GLY A 8 16.67 10.76 5.09
C GLY A 8 15.79 10.88 3.86
N HIS A 9 15.62 12.12 3.39
CA HIS A 9 14.85 12.44 2.18
C HIS A 9 15.77 12.36 0.95
N TYR A 10 15.53 11.38 0.10
CA TYR A 10 16.16 11.27 -1.23
C TYR A 10 15.09 11.29 -2.32
N PRO A 11 15.42 11.74 -3.55
CA PRO A 11 14.43 12.05 -4.58
C PRO A 11 13.43 10.91 -4.90
N ASP A 12 13.88 9.65 -4.90
CA ASP A 12 13.08 8.50 -5.31
C ASP A 12 12.48 7.70 -4.14
N ARG A 13 12.46 8.26 -2.93
CA ARG A 13 12.05 7.53 -1.71
C ARG A 13 10.59 7.05 -1.77
N ASP A 14 9.70 7.84 -2.39
CA ASP A 14 8.30 7.46 -2.59
C ASP A 14 8.15 6.33 -3.63
N ILE A 15 8.97 6.35 -4.68
CA ILE A 15 9.00 5.30 -5.71
C ILE A 15 9.50 3.99 -5.09
N ASP A 16 10.59 4.04 -4.33
CA ASP A 16 11.13 2.89 -3.61
C ASP A 16 10.09 2.31 -2.63
N CYS A 17 9.39 3.15 -1.90
CA CYS A 17 8.34 2.73 -0.97
C CYS A 17 7.16 2.05 -1.71
N ARG A 18 6.71 2.60 -2.83
CA ARG A 18 5.67 1.98 -3.67
C ARG A 18 6.12 0.63 -4.24
N ASN A 19 7.35 0.54 -4.73
CA ASN A 19 7.92 -0.71 -5.23
C ASN A 19 8.05 -1.76 -4.14
N ALA A 20 8.38 -1.34 -2.91
CA ALA A 20 8.53 -2.23 -1.76
C ALA A 20 7.25 -2.94 -1.34
N VAL A 21 6.07 -2.37 -1.63
CA VAL A 21 4.76 -2.93 -1.26
C VAL A 21 4.02 -3.52 -2.46
N ALA A 22 4.49 -3.31 -3.69
CA ALA A 22 3.76 -3.63 -4.90
C ALA A 22 3.47 -5.14 -5.05
N ASN A 23 4.42 -6.01 -4.66
CA ASN A 23 4.24 -7.45 -4.78
C ASN A 23 3.22 -7.98 -3.76
N GLU A 24 3.25 -7.46 -2.55
CA GLU A 24 2.31 -7.81 -1.48
C GLU A 24 0.89 -7.37 -1.85
N VAL A 25 0.72 -6.17 -2.40
CA VAL A 25 -0.59 -5.68 -2.90
C VAL A 25 -1.11 -6.55 -4.04
N LYS A 26 -0.26 -6.97 -5.00
CA LYS A 26 -0.66 -7.93 -6.04
C LYS A 26 -1.09 -9.27 -5.44
N GLY A 27 -0.43 -9.71 -4.37
CA GLY A 27 -0.83 -10.89 -3.61
C GLY A 27 -2.23 -10.77 -3.02
N LEU A 28 -2.55 -9.63 -2.40
CA LEU A 28 -3.90 -9.36 -1.86
C LEU A 28 -4.97 -9.39 -2.97
N ILE A 29 -4.65 -8.83 -4.13
CA ILE A 29 -5.54 -8.87 -5.30
C ILE A 29 -5.79 -10.32 -5.74
N ALA A 30 -4.72 -11.10 -5.93
CA ALA A 30 -4.84 -12.50 -6.32
C ALA A 30 -5.64 -13.33 -5.31
N SER A 31 -5.46 -13.09 -4.00
CA SER A 31 -6.24 -13.75 -2.96
C SER A 31 -7.74 -13.45 -3.05
N ALA A 32 -8.13 -12.19 -3.30
CA ALA A 32 -9.54 -11.84 -3.45
C ALA A 32 -10.14 -12.41 -4.74
N VAL A 33 -9.40 -12.38 -5.85
CA VAL A 33 -9.83 -12.99 -7.12
C VAL A 33 -10.04 -14.49 -6.96
N ASN A 34 -9.14 -15.19 -6.25
CA ASN A 34 -9.31 -16.61 -5.93
C ASN A 34 -10.54 -16.89 -5.04
N ALA A 35 -11.01 -15.89 -4.30
CA ALA A 35 -12.25 -15.95 -3.52
C ALA A 35 -13.50 -15.55 -4.33
N GLY A 36 -13.35 -15.20 -5.61
CA GLY A 36 -14.45 -14.88 -6.52
C GLY A 36 -14.72 -13.39 -6.74
N TRP A 37 -13.87 -12.50 -6.24
CA TRP A 37 -14.01 -11.05 -6.45
C TRP A 37 -13.43 -10.60 -7.79
N ASP A 38 -13.95 -9.49 -8.33
CA ASP A 38 -13.35 -8.85 -9.50
C ASP A 38 -12.01 -8.17 -9.15
N GLU A 39 -11.08 -8.19 -10.09
CA GLU A 39 -9.73 -7.64 -9.91
C GLU A 39 -9.75 -6.12 -9.71
N VAL A 40 -10.55 -5.41 -10.51
CA VAL A 40 -10.64 -3.94 -10.46
C VAL A 40 -11.41 -3.49 -9.22
N GLU A 41 -12.48 -4.20 -8.85
CA GLU A 41 -13.19 -3.98 -7.58
C GLU A 41 -12.26 -4.16 -6.39
N THR A 42 -11.47 -5.23 -6.39
CA THR A 42 -10.49 -5.49 -5.33
C THR A 42 -9.44 -4.39 -5.24
N ALA A 43 -8.86 -3.98 -6.37
CA ALA A 43 -7.87 -2.90 -6.40
C ALA A 43 -8.44 -1.57 -5.86
N ARG A 44 -9.71 -1.27 -6.17
CA ARG A 44 -10.43 -0.10 -5.61
C ARG A 44 -10.63 -0.23 -4.10
N ALA A 45 -11.03 -1.40 -3.62
CA ALA A 45 -11.20 -1.65 -2.18
C ALA A 45 -9.89 -1.47 -1.42
N ILE A 46 -8.78 -2.01 -1.94
CA ILE A 46 -7.44 -1.84 -1.35
C ILE A 46 -7.06 -0.36 -1.28
N LYS A 47 -7.30 0.41 -2.34
CA LYS A 47 -7.06 1.87 -2.36
C LYS A 47 -7.83 2.59 -1.24
N ILE A 48 -9.11 2.26 -1.05
CA ILE A 48 -9.96 2.87 -0.03
C ILE A 48 -9.45 2.54 1.37
N VAL A 49 -9.18 1.25 1.65
CA VAL A 49 -8.67 0.81 2.96
C VAL A 49 -7.33 1.46 3.29
N ALA A 50 -6.41 1.54 2.32
CA ALA A 50 -5.11 2.19 2.53
C ALA A 50 -5.25 3.69 2.88
N ALA A 51 -6.20 4.40 2.25
CA ALA A 51 -6.49 5.79 2.56
C ALA A 51 -7.03 5.95 3.99
N MET A 52 -7.98 5.11 4.40
CA MET A 52 -8.53 5.14 5.76
C MET A 52 -7.46 4.88 6.83
N LEU A 53 -6.54 3.96 6.58
CA LEU A 53 -5.43 3.69 7.48
C LEU A 53 -4.47 4.88 7.61
N LEU A 54 -4.19 5.56 6.49
CA LEU A 54 -3.35 6.77 6.50
C LEU A 54 -3.98 7.88 7.36
N GLU A 55 -5.28 8.13 7.18
CA GLU A 55 -6.04 9.08 8.01
C GLU A 55 -5.98 8.71 9.49
N GLY A 56 -6.13 7.42 9.81
CA GLY A 56 -5.99 6.91 11.17
C GLY A 56 -4.61 7.19 11.78
N PHE A 57 -3.54 6.95 11.03
CA PHE A 57 -2.18 7.22 11.49
C PHE A 57 -1.87 8.71 11.69
N ASP A 58 -2.48 9.58 10.91
CA ASP A 58 -2.32 11.02 11.06
C ASP A 58 -3.06 11.52 12.30
N ASN A 59 -4.25 11.00 12.59
CA ASN A 59 -4.98 11.35 13.83
C ASN A 59 -4.20 10.94 15.09
N THR A 60 -3.62 9.74 15.12
CA THR A 60 -2.79 9.28 16.26
C THR A 60 -1.48 10.05 16.45
N ARG A 61 -1.02 10.78 15.44
CA ARG A 61 0.22 11.59 15.50
C ARG A 61 -0.03 13.03 15.97
N ASN A 62 -1.29 13.44 16.07
CA ASN A 62 -1.72 14.78 16.46
C ASN A 62 -2.35 14.83 17.87
N GLU A 63 -2.32 13.71 18.61
CA GLU A 63 -2.69 13.57 20.03
C GLU A 63 -1.45 13.40 20.90
#